data_AF-A0A2A6P571-F1
#
_entry.id   AF-A0A2A6P571-F1
#
_cell.length_a   1.000
_cell.length_b   1.000
_cell.length_c   1.000
_cell.angle_alpha   90.00
_cell.angle_beta   90.00
_cell.angle_gamma   90.00
#
_symmetry.space_group_name_H-M   'P 1'
#
loop_
_entity.id
_entity.type
_entity.pdbx_description
1 polymer ?
#
loop_
_entity_poly.entity_id
_entity_poly.type
_entity_poly.pdbx_seq_one_letter_code
_entity_poly.pdbx_strand_id
1 'polypeptide(L)'
;MAVAQAQSTVADGRKLAFDRGKGNCLTCHVIEGGDLPGSIGPELKDLKAKYPDRNELTAIIFDETKRNPQTMMPPFGRNRILTEQEIGAIVDFLQTL
;
A
#
# COMPACT_ATOMS: atom_id res chain seq x y z
N MET A 1 -23.64 10.22 3.42
CA MET A 1 -22.54 10.89 2.69
C MET A 1 -21.19 10.14 2.81
N ALA A 2 -21.16 8.82 3.03
CA ALA A 2 -19.91 8.09 3.29
C ALA A 2 -19.17 7.58 2.02
N VAL A 3 -19.86 7.50 0.88
CA VAL A 3 -19.31 6.90 -0.35
C VAL A 3 -18.30 7.83 -1.04
N ALA A 4 -18.52 9.15 -0.99
CA ALA A 4 -17.66 10.12 -1.65
C ALA A 4 -16.27 10.27 -0.98
N GLN A 5 -16.19 10.12 0.35
CA GLN A 5 -14.90 10.22 1.06
C GLN A 5 -14.05 8.97 0.84
N ALA A 6 -14.66 7.78 0.83
CA ALA A 6 -13.95 6.52 0.57
C ALA A 6 -13.42 6.43 -0.88
N GLN A 7 -14.14 6.98 -1.85
CA GLN A 7 -13.67 7.02 -3.24
C GLN A 7 -12.48 7.97 -3.43
N SER A 8 -12.50 9.12 -2.74
CA SER A 8 -11.37 10.05 -2.75
C SER A 8 -10.12 9.45 -2.10
N THR A 9 -10.27 8.76 -0.95
CA THR A 9 -9.12 8.13 -0.28
C THR A 9 -8.52 6.99 -1.10
N VAL A 10 -9.33 6.23 -1.84
CA VAL A 10 -8.84 5.18 -2.75
C VAL A 10 -8.07 5.77 -3.94
N ALA A 11 -8.58 6.83 -4.57
CA ALA A 11 -7.89 7.49 -5.67
C ALA A 11 -6.56 8.12 -5.22
N ASP A 12 -6.57 8.77 -4.06
CA ASP A 12 -5.37 9.35 -3.44
C ASP A 12 -4.38 8.26 -3.03
N GLY A 13 -4.87 7.15 -2.47
CA GLY A 13 -4.09 5.97 -2.12
C GLY A 13 -3.37 5.37 -3.32
N ARG A 14 -4.07 5.22 -4.46
CA ARG A 14 -3.46 4.78 -5.71
C ARG A 14 -2.35 5.72 -6.15
N LYS A 15 -2.58 7.04 -6.10
CA LYS A 15 -1.58 8.04 -6.47
C LYS A 15 -0.35 7.95 -5.57
N LEU A 16 -0.54 7.85 -4.26
CA LEU A 16 0.54 7.71 -3.28
C LEU A 16 1.35 6.42 -3.47
N ALA A 17 0.67 5.30 -3.76
CA ALA A 17 1.30 4.02 -4.04
C ALA A 17 2.16 4.07 -5.32
N PHE A 18 1.73 4.83 -6.33
CA PHE A 18 2.43 4.93 -7.62
C PHE A 18 3.45 6.06 -7.67
N ASP A 19 3.40 6.99 -6.73
CA ASP A 19 4.31 8.13 -6.66
C ASP A 19 5.71 7.68 -6.21
N ARG A 20 6.70 7.96 -7.05
CA ARG A 20 8.10 7.57 -6.87
C ARG A 20 8.78 8.25 -5.68
N GLY A 21 8.29 9.42 -5.25
CA GLY A 21 8.77 10.15 -4.08
C GLY A 21 8.07 9.76 -2.78
N LYS A 22 7.03 8.93 -2.86
CA LYS A 22 6.20 8.50 -1.73
C LYS A 22 6.24 6.98 -1.59
N GLY A 23 5.20 6.28 -2.05
CA GLY A 23 5.07 4.83 -1.88
C GLY A 23 5.94 4.02 -2.83
N ASN A 24 6.09 4.47 -4.08
CA ASN A 24 6.83 3.80 -5.15
C ASN A 24 6.59 2.28 -5.23
N CYS A 25 5.39 1.82 -4.91
CA CYS A 25 5.08 0.41 -4.69
C CYS A 25 5.21 -0.39 -5.99
N LEU A 26 4.89 0.23 -7.13
CA LEU A 26 5.02 -0.35 -8.47
C LEU A 26 6.46 -0.74 -8.83
N THR A 27 7.48 -0.11 -8.23
CA THR A 27 8.87 -0.45 -8.57
C THR A 27 9.23 -1.88 -8.15
N CYS A 28 8.53 -2.40 -7.15
CA CYS A 28 8.77 -3.73 -6.59
C CYS A 28 7.60 -4.67 -6.83
N HIS A 29 6.36 -4.18 -6.81
CA HIS A 29 5.15 -4.99 -6.80
C HIS A 29 4.34 -4.86 -8.09
N VAL A 30 3.65 -5.94 -8.43
CA VAL A 30 2.59 -5.93 -9.44
C VAL A 30 1.29 -5.47 -8.80
N ILE A 31 0.71 -4.39 -9.34
CA ILE A 31 -0.55 -3.80 -8.89
C ILE A 31 -1.44 -3.61 -10.12
N GLU A 32 -2.70 -4.02 -10.05
CA GLU A 32 -3.64 -3.85 -11.16
C GLU A 32 -3.79 -2.35 -11.51
N GLY A 33 -3.67 -2.04 -12.80
CA GLY A 33 -3.75 -0.67 -13.31
C GLY A 33 -2.49 0.17 -13.11
N GLY A 34 -1.36 -0.43 -12.72
CA GLY A 34 -0.04 0.20 -12.78
C GLY A 34 0.75 -0.20 -14.02
N ASP A 35 1.43 0.76 -14.65
CA ASP A 35 2.32 0.50 -15.77
C ASP A 35 3.72 0.11 -15.28
N LEU A 36 4.34 -0.88 -15.95
CA LEU A 36 5.69 -1.38 -15.66
C LEU A 36 5.89 -1.86 -14.20
N PRO A 37 5.10 -2.85 -13.73
CA PRO A 37 5.26 -3.37 -12.39
C PRO A 37 6.60 -4.10 -12.21
N GLY A 38 7.18 -3.97 -11.02
CA GLY A 38 8.34 -4.73 -10.58
C GLY A 38 8.00 -6.17 -10.22
N SER A 39 9.03 -7.03 -10.24
CA SER A 39 8.94 -8.44 -9.89
C SER A 39 9.71 -8.80 -8.62
N ILE A 40 10.03 -7.81 -7.78
CA ILE A 40 10.82 -7.97 -6.55
C ILE A 40 9.91 -8.45 -5.41
N GLY A 41 8.74 -7.84 -5.30
CA GLY A 41 7.70 -8.16 -4.33
C GLY A 41 6.58 -9.00 -4.96
N PRO A 42 5.74 -9.64 -4.14
CA PRO A 42 4.58 -10.37 -4.61
C PRO A 42 3.54 -9.45 -5.27
N GLU A 43 2.73 -10.03 -6.13
CA GLU A 43 1.57 -9.35 -6.71
C GLU A 43 0.54 -8.98 -5.63
N LEU A 44 0.13 -7.71 -5.63
CA LEU A 44 -0.84 -7.13 -4.71
C LEU A 44 -2.26 -7.26 -5.27
N LYS A 45 -2.66 -8.50 -5.54
CA LYS A 45 -4.04 -8.86 -5.92
C LYS A 45 -4.73 -9.63 -4.81
N ASP A 46 -6.05 -9.52 -4.75
CA ASP A 46 -6.89 -10.22 -3.77
C ASP A 46 -6.43 -9.97 -2.32
N LEU A 47 -5.87 -8.79 -2.05
CA LEU A 47 -5.32 -8.47 -0.73
C LEU A 47 -6.39 -8.48 0.33
N LYS A 48 -7.63 -8.12 -0.02
CA LYS A 48 -8.79 -8.23 0.87
C LYS A 48 -9.08 -9.67 1.31
N ALA A 49 -8.85 -10.65 0.45
CA ALA A 49 -9.04 -12.06 0.77
C ALA A 49 -7.90 -12.59 1.67
N LYS A 50 -6.66 -12.13 1.45
CA LYS A 50 -5.49 -12.52 2.23
C LYS A 50 -5.41 -11.81 3.59
N TYR A 51 -5.79 -10.55 3.62
CA TYR A 51 -5.73 -9.63 4.76
C TYR A 51 -7.09 -8.93 4.91
N PRO A 52 -8.10 -9.63 5.46
CA PRO A 52 -9.41 -9.04 5.69
C PRO A 52 -9.38 -7.90 6.71
N ASP A 53 -8.38 -7.89 7.61
CA ASP A 53 -8.17 -6.81 8.57
C ASP A 53 -7.27 -5.72 7.94
N ARG A 54 -7.81 -4.50 7.85
CA ARG A 54 -7.07 -3.34 7.37
C ARG A 54 -5.87 -3.00 8.26
N ASN A 55 -5.94 -3.30 9.56
CA ASN A 55 -4.88 -3.00 10.50
C ASN A 55 -3.64 -3.84 10.24
N GLU A 56 -3.81 -5.08 9.75
CA GLU A 56 -2.68 -5.92 9.35
C GLU A 56 -1.97 -5.33 8.13
N LEU A 57 -2.70 -4.95 7.08
CA LEU A 57 -2.13 -4.25 5.92
C LEU A 57 -1.48 -2.93 6.32
N THR A 58 -2.11 -2.17 7.21
CA THR A 58 -1.55 -0.92 7.75
C THR A 58 -0.21 -1.19 8.45
N ALA A 59 -0.14 -2.22 9.29
CA ALA A 59 1.09 -2.58 10.00
C ALA A 59 2.21 -3.03 9.06
N ILE A 60 1.88 -3.79 8.00
CA ILE A 60 2.80 -4.22 6.95
C ILE A 60 3.41 -2.99 6.25
N ILE A 61 2.57 -2.06 5.79
CA ILE A 61 3.05 -0.85 5.12
C ILE A 61 3.81 0.07 6.09
N PHE A 62 3.37 0.15 7.34
CA PHE A 62 4.02 0.96 8.36
C PHE A 62 5.44 0.46 8.65
N ASP A 63 5.60 -0.85 8.88
CA ASP A 63 6.88 -1.49 9.22
C ASP A 63 6.86 -3.02 9.00
N GLU A 64 7.08 -3.45 7.75
CA GLU A 64 7.17 -4.87 7.40
C GLU A 64 8.36 -5.58 8.07
N THR A 65 9.39 -4.85 8.49
CA THR A 65 10.58 -5.44 9.12
C THR A 65 10.27 -6.14 10.44
N LYS A 66 9.16 -5.76 11.10
CA LYS A 66 8.68 -6.43 12.33
C LYS A 66 8.19 -7.85 12.08
N ARG A 67 7.61 -8.11 10.91
CA ARG A 67 7.11 -9.43 10.52
C ARG A 67 8.16 -10.22 9.76
N ASN A 68 8.85 -9.55 8.84
CA ASN A 68 9.90 -10.13 8.02
C ASN A 68 11.16 -9.23 8.06
N PRO A 69 12.12 -9.52 8.96
CA PRO A 69 13.35 -8.73 9.07
C PRO A 69 14.22 -8.75 7.80
N GLN A 70 14.02 -9.72 6.91
CA GLN A 70 14.74 -9.84 5.64
C GLN A 70 13.99 -9.18 4.47
N THR A 71 12.89 -8.48 4.74
CA THR A 71 12.14 -7.76 3.71
C THR A 71 12.99 -6.65 3.09
N MET A 72 12.85 -6.50 1.77
CA MET A 72 13.38 -5.34 1.04
C MET A 72 12.37 -4.18 1.03
N MET A 73 11.16 -4.39 1.55
CA MET A 73 10.14 -3.37 1.66
C MET A 73 10.57 -2.33 2.71
N PRO A 74 10.73 -1.05 2.34
CA PRO A 74 11.12 -0.02 3.28
C PRO A 74 10.00 0.22 4.31
N PRO A 75 10.33 0.47 5.59
CA PRO A 75 9.32 0.74 6.59
C PRO A 75 8.82 2.18 6.45
N PHE A 76 7.73 2.39 5.70
CA PHE A 76 7.26 3.71 5.28
C PHE A 76 6.85 4.60 6.46
N GLY A 77 6.16 4.03 7.44
CA GLY A 77 5.72 4.75 8.63
C GLY A 77 6.88 5.03 9.58
N ARG A 78 7.75 4.03 9.82
CA ARG A 78 8.93 4.18 10.68
C ARG A 78 9.88 5.27 10.18
N ASN A 79 10.12 5.30 8.87
CA ASN A 79 10.99 6.28 8.22
C ASN A 79 10.28 7.61 7.92
N ARG A 80 8.99 7.75 8.29
CA ARG A 80 8.16 8.94 8.04
C ARG A 80 8.09 9.34 6.56
N ILE A 81 8.20 8.35 5.66
CA ILE A 81 8.02 8.53 4.21
C ILE A 81 6.55 8.82 3.92
N LEU A 82 5.68 8.09 4.62
CA LEU A 82 4.23 8.24 4.58
C LEU A 82 3.70 8.51 5.99
N THR A 83 2.66 9.33 6.06
CA THR A 83 1.86 9.56 7.27
C THR A 83 0.84 8.43 7.47
N GLU A 84 0.30 8.29 8.68
CA GLU A 84 -0.74 7.29 8.96
C GLU A 84 -1.98 7.46 8.07
N GLN A 85 -2.32 8.69 7.71
CA GLN A 85 -3.43 9.00 6.79
C GLN A 85 -3.12 8.54 5.36
N GLU A 86 -1.90 8.80 4.87
CA GLU A 86 -1.46 8.33 3.56
C GLU A 86 -1.38 6.80 3.49
N ILE A 87 -0.89 6.15 4.56
CA ILE A 87 -0.86 4.69 4.65
C ILE A 87 -2.30 4.15 4.65
N GLY A 88 -3.20 4.73 5.44
CA GLY A 88 -4.61 4.34 5.45
C GLY A 88 -5.27 4.45 4.07
N ALA A 89 -5.00 5.54 3.34
CA ALA A 89 -5.49 5.73 1.97
C ALA A 89 -4.95 4.65 1.00
N ILE A 90 -3.65 4.31 1.10
CA ILE A 90 -3.05 3.24 0.31
C ILE A 90 -3.68 1.88 0.66
N VAL A 91 -3.89 1.58 1.94
CA VAL A 91 -4.55 0.34 2.37
C VAL A 91 -5.97 0.27 1.83
N ASP A 92 -6.72 1.37 1.90
CA ASP A 92 -8.09 1.42 1.37
C ASP A 92 -8.08 1.12 -0.14
N PHE A 93 -7.13 1.69 -0.90
CA PHE A 93 -6.94 1.35 -2.31
C PHE A 93 -6.60 -0.13 -2.52
N LEU A 94 -5.63 -0.66 -1.77
CA LEU A 94 -5.23 -2.05 -1.86
C LEU A 94 -6.36 -3.03 -1.52
N GLN A 95 -7.31 -2.63 -0.67
CA GLN A 95 -8.51 -3.42 -0.35
C GLN A 95 -9.59 -3.37 -1.45
N THR A 96 -9.47 -2.47 -2.43
CA THR A 96 -10.33 -2.45 -3.61
C THR A 96 -9.83 -3.33 -4.76
N LEU A 97 -8.58 -3.83 -4.65
CA LEU A 97 -7.93 -4.77 -5.58
C LEU A 97 -8.16 -6.24 -5.23
#